data_AF-A0A3P1XUL9-F1
#
_entry.id   AF-A0A3P1XUL9-F1
#
_cell.length_a   1.000
_cell.length_b   1.000
_cell.length_c   1.000
_cell.angle_alpha   90.00
_cell.angle_beta   90.00
_cell.angle_gamma   90.00
#
_symmetry.space_group_name_H-M   'P 1'
#
loop_
_entity.id
_entity.type
_entity.pdbx_description
1 polymer ?
#
loop_
_entity_poly.entity_id
_entity_poly.type
_entity_poly.pdbx_seq_one_letter_code
_entity_poly.pdbx_strand_id
1 'polypeptide(L)'
;ELHERMLNSLFSKAKRTQAERLQQTGKLIQSKLRQYIDVGQALSDARDSGGDPWLAIEKILPWAEFVASLDETRHLARKNNFDPLHIITEKYSTLRKYAPRMLSALQLVATPAAQPLADALVVIKDMYRKQSRKVPAAAPLEFVPESWRKVVITPVGIDRQYYEFCALSELKGALRSGDIWVKGSRRYKNFDDYLIPEKDFDKLTPA
;
A
#
# COMPACT_ATOMS: atom_id res chain seq x y z
N GLU A 1 11.25 -2.17 -17.09
CA GLU A 1 10.50 -1.07 -17.75
C GLU A 1 8.96 -1.12 -17.65
N LEU A 2 8.23 -2.01 -18.34
CA LEU A 2 6.74 -1.99 -18.30
C LEU A 2 6.18 -2.16 -16.87
N HIS A 3 6.74 -3.11 -16.12
CA HIS A 3 6.39 -3.37 -14.73
C HIS A 3 6.57 -2.14 -13.83
N GLU A 4 7.75 -1.51 -13.92
CA GLU A 4 8.07 -0.29 -13.17
C GLU A 4 7.11 0.85 -13.51
N ARG A 5 6.83 1.08 -14.80
CA ARG A 5 5.89 2.13 -15.24
C ARG A 5 4.48 1.88 -14.69
N MET A 6 4.02 0.63 -14.72
CA MET A 6 2.71 0.24 -14.23
C MET A 6 2.60 0.46 -12.71
N LEU A 7 3.56 -0.02 -11.93
CA LEU A 7 3.58 0.19 -10.48
C LEU A 7 3.70 1.67 -10.13
N ASN A 8 4.61 2.41 -10.77
CA ASN A 8 4.74 3.85 -10.54
C ASN A 8 3.43 4.59 -10.80
N SER A 9 2.69 4.21 -11.86
CA SER A 9 1.38 4.78 -12.14
C SER A 9 0.37 4.47 -11.03
N LEU A 10 0.32 3.23 -10.54
CA LEU A 10 -0.59 2.84 -9.46
C LEU A 10 -0.28 3.57 -8.14
N PHE A 11 0.99 3.55 -7.70
CA PHE A 11 1.42 4.23 -6.48
C PHE A 11 1.26 5.76 -6.58
N SER A 12 1.57 6.36 -7.74
CA SER A 12 1.38 7.80 -7.93
C SER A 12 -0.08 8.20 -7.90
N LYS A 13 -0.97 7.39 -8.51
CA LYS A 13 -2.42 7.62 -8.42
C LYS A 13 -2.92 7.49 -6.98
N ALA A 14 -2.50 6.45 -6.25
CA ALA A 14 -2.86 6.27 -4.85
C ALA A 14 -2.40 7.46 -3.99
N LYS A 15 -1.16 7.95 -4.17
CA LYS A 15 -0.62 9.12 -3.46
C LYS A 15 -1.39 10.41 -3.80
N ARG A 16 -1.76 10.62 -5.06
CA ARG A 16 -2.59 11.77 -5.48
C ARG A 16 -3.97 11.72 -4.84
N THR A 17 -4.65 10.57 -4.92
CA THR A 17 -5.95 10.37 -4.27
C THR A 17 -5.87 10.54 -2.75
N GLN A 18 -4.78 10.10 -2.12
CA GLN A 18 -4.52 10.35 -0.70
C GLN A 18 -4.42 11.84 -0.41
N ALA A 19 -3.62 12.59 -1.17
CA ALA A 19 -3.47 14.04 -0.99
C ALA A 19 -4.80 14.79 -1.18
N GLU A 20 -5.58 14.42 -2.20
CA GLU A 20 -6.92 14.96 -2.45
C GLU A 20 -7.88 14.66 -1.29
N ARG A 21 -7.91 13.40 -0.81
CA ARG A 21 -8.74 13.00 0.34
C ARG A 21 -8.31 13.69 1.63
N LEU A 22 -7.01 13.85 1.87
CA LEU A 22 -6.47 14.59 3.02
C LEU A 22 -6.87 16.06 2.96
N GLN A 23 -6.83 16.68 1.78
CA GLN A 23 -7.24 18.07 1.61
C GLN A 23 -8.75 18.25 1.83
N GLN A 24 -9.58 17.40 1.22
CA GLN A 24 -11.03 17.45 1.39
C GLN A 24 -11.43 17.14 2.83
N THR A 25 -10.85 16.10 3.43
CA THR A 25 -11.10 15.75 4.83
C THR A 25 -10.56 16.83 5.77
N GLY A 26 -9.42 17.45 5.48
CA GLY A 26 -8.90 18.56 6.27
C GLY A 26 -9.87 19.73 6.33
N LYS A 27 -10.50 20.08 5.19
CA LYS A 27 -11.57 21.09 5.14
C LYS A 27 -12.80 20.67 5.96
N LEU A 28 -13.22 19.41 5.85
CA LEU A 28 -14.34 18.88 6.64
C LEU A 28 -14.03 18.86 8.15
N ILE A 29 -12.84 18.41 8.54
CA ILE A 29 -12.36 18.41 9.93
C ILE A 29 -12.36 19.82 10.50
N GLN A 30 -11.84 20.81 9.76
CA GLN A 30 -11.87 22.21 10.19
C GLN A 30 -13.29 22.73 10.36
N SER A 31 -14.20 22.40 9.43
CA SER A 31 -15.61 22.77 9.52
C SER A 31 -16.29 22.14 10.75
N LYS A 32 -16.05 20.85 11.01
CA LYS A 32 -16.60 20.14 12.18
C LYS A 32 -16.01 20.66 13.49
N LEU A 33 -14.71 20.93 13.54
CA LEU A 33 -14.05 21.57 14.70
C LEU A 33 -14.69 22.90 15.05
N ARG A 34 -14.94 23.77 14.06
CA ARG A 34 -15.62 25.04 14.28
C ARG A 34 -17.02 24.84 14.83
N GLN A 35 -17.79 23.93 14.23
CA GLN A 35 -19.14 23.58 14.70
C GLN A 35 -19.15 23.10 16.17
N TYR A 36 -18.16 22.30 16.60
CA TYR A 36 -18.05 21.88 18.00
C TYR A 36 -17.58 22.99 18.94
N ILE A 37 -16.75 23.92 18.47
CA ILE A 37 -16.38 25.12 19.23
C ILE A 37 -17.64 25.98 19.47
N ASP A 38 -18.45 26.19 18.43
CA ASP A 38 -19.69 26.99 18.53
C ASP A 38 -20.67 26.36 19.52
N VAL A 39 -20.88 25.03 19.44
CA VAL A 39 -21.70 24.28 20.41
C VAL A 39 -21.14 24.39 21.83
N GLY A 40 -19.82 24.25 22.00
CA GLY A 40 -19.16 24.39 23.30
C GLY A 40 -19.32 25.80 23.89
N GLN A 41 -19.26 26.84 23.05
CA GLN A 41 -19.47 28.22 23.46
C GLN A 41 -20.91 28.45 23.90
N ALA A 42 -21.91 27.99 23.13
CA ALA A 42 -23.32 28.07 23.55
C ALA A 42 -23.59 27.38 24.89
N LEU A 43 -22.97 26.22 25.12
CA LEU A 43 -23.09 25.51 26.39
C LEU A 43 -22.45 26.27 27.54
N SER A 44 -21.30 26.90 27.32
CA SER A 44 -20.65 27.77 28.31
C SER A 44 -21.54 28.97 28.64
N ASP A 45 -22.02 29.67 27.62
CA ASP A 45 -22.84 30.87 27.78
C ASP A 45 -24.17 30.55 28.48
N ALA A 46 -24.80 29.42 28.13
CA ALA A 46 -26.02 28.95 28.78
C ALA A 46 -25.78 28.60 30.26
N ARG A 47 -24.65 27.97 30.57
CA ARG A 47 -24.28 27.67 31.97
C ARG A 47 -24.07 28.96 32.77
N ASP A 48 -23.36 29.93 32.21
CA ASP A 48 -23.04 31.18 32.90
C ASP A 48 -24.27 32.08 33.11
N SER A 49 -25.23 32.02 32.19
CA SER A 49 -26.51 32.75 32.25
C SER A 49 -27.64 31.99 32.96
N GLY A 50 -27.41 30.74 33.38
CA GLY A 50 -28.43 29.87 33.98
C GLY A 50 -29.53 29.43 33.00
N GLY A 51 -29.28 29.51 31.69
CA GLY A 51 -30.19 29.09 30.63
C GLY A 51 -30.19 27.57 30.38
N ASP A 52 -31.15 27.10 29.58
CA ASP A 52 -31.25 25.68 29.20
C ASP A 52 -30.16 25.29 28.18
N PRO A 53 -29.26 24.35 28.51
CA PRO A 53 -28.20 23.87 27.62
C PRO A 53 -28.74 23.26 26.31
N TRP A 54 -29.90 22.60 26.34
CA TRP A 54 -30.47 21.95 25.17
C TRP A 54 -31.01 22.97 24.18
N LEU A 55 -31.71 24.00 24.68
CA LEU A 55 -32.15 25.13 23.86
C LEU A 55 -30.96 25.92 23.28
N ALA A 56 -29.84 25.98 23.99
CA ALA A 56 -28.64 26.65 23.52
C ALA A 56 -27.98 25.90 22.35
N ILE A 57 -27.90 24.56 22.42
CA ILE A 57 -27.45 23.73 21.29
C ILE A 57 -28.39 23.90 20.10
N GLU A 58 -29.71 23.80 20.33
CA GLU A 58 -30.72 23.81 19.26
C GLU A 58 -30.78 25.14 18.49
N LYS A 59 -30.37 26.25 19.12
CA LYS A 59 -30.19 27.56 18.47
C LYS A 59 -29.02 27.60 17.49
N ILE A 60 -27.97 26.80 17.72
CA ILE A 60 -26.79 26.75 16.85
C ILE A 60 -26.93 25.67 15.80
N LEU A 61 -27.42 24.49 16.21
CA LEU A 61 -27.52 23.32 15.37
C LEU A 61 -28.70 22.45 15.83
N PRO A 62 -29.68 22.17 14.94
CA PRO A 62 -30.77 21.26 15.27
C PRO A 62 -30.25 19.92 15.78
N TRP A 63 -30.90 19.35 16.81
CA TRP A 63 -30.38 18.17 17.49
C TRP A 63 -30.14 16.97 16.55
N ALA A 64 -31.02 16.76 15.57
CA ALA A 64 -30.85 15.72 14.56
C ALA A 64 -29.58 15.92 13.71
N GLU A 65 -29.26 17.16 13.35
CA GLU A 65 -28.06 17.51 12.59
C GLU A 65 -26.79 17.39 13.45
N PHE A 66 -26.88 17.68 14.75
CA PHE A 66 -25.80 17.45 15.70
C PHE A 66 -25.44 15.97 15.80
N VAL A 67 -26.43 15.09 15.94
CA VAL A 67 -26.21 13.63 15.99
C VAL A 67 -25.62 13.12 14.67
N ALA A 68 -26.14 13.57 13.52
CA ALA A 68 -25.56 13.22 12.22
C ALA A 68 -24.10 13.70 12.10
N SER A 69 -23.80 14.91 12.60
CA SER A 69 -22.46 15.47 12.60
C SER A 69 -21.47 14.67 13.46
N LEU A 70 -21.93 14.09 14.58
CA LEU A 70 -21.13 13.21 15.43
C LEU A 70 -20.72 11.93 14.70
N ASP A 71 -21.65 11.29 13.99
CA ASP A 71 -21.35 10.08 13.24
C ASP A 71 -20.41 10.35 12.06
N GLU A 72 -20.62 11.44 11.32
CA GLU A 72 -19.68 11.89 10.29
C GLU A 72 -18.28 12.15 10.86
N THR A 73 -18.20 12.85 12.00
CA THR A 73 -16.91 13.16 12.64
C THR A 73 -16.20 11.90 13.13
N ARG A 74 -16.93 10.93 13.69
CA ARG A 74 -16.40 9.61 14.05
C ARG A 74 -15.86 8.87 12.83
N HIS A 75 -16.53 8.97 11.68
CA HIS A 75 -16.04 8.39 10.44
C HIS A 75 -14.76 9.09 9.93
N LEU A 76 -14.68 10.42 10.00
CA LEU A 76 -13.49 11.20 9.63
C LEU A 76 -12.29 10.91 10.55
N ALA A 77 -12.55 10.64 11.84
CA ALA A 77 -11.52 10.33 12.83
C ALA A 77 -10.94 8.90 12.70
N ARG A 78 -11.47 8.04 11.82
CA ARG A 78 -10.93 6.68 11.63
C ARG A 78 -9.53 6.72 11.02
N LYS A 79 -8.56 6.19 11.78
CA LYS A 79 -7.10 6.19 11.51
C LYS A 79 -6.68 5.63 10.14
N ASN A 80 -7.51 4.84 9.46
CA ASN A 80 -7.14 4.12 8.24
C ASN A 80 -7.57 4.79 6.93
N ASN A 81 -8.38 5.86 6.95
CA ASN A 81 -8.88 6.49 5.72
C ASN A 81 -7.80 7.21 4.90
N PHE A 82 -6.61 7.40 5.48
CA PHE A 82 -5.52 8.19 4.89
C PHE A 82 -4.23 7.40 4.67
N ASP A 83 -4.20 6.09 4.94
CA ASP A 83 -3.01 5.29 4.67
C ASP A 83 -2.91 5.02 3.15
N PRO A 84 -1.81 5.43 2.49
CA PRO A 84 -1.66 5.21 1.05
C PRO A 84 -1.62 3.72 0.67
N LEU A 85 -1.20 2.83 1.58
CA LEU A 85 -1.29 1.39 1.38
C LEU A 85 -2.75 0.96 1.32
N HIS A 86 -3.63 1.53 2.13
CA HIS A 86 -5.05 1.20 2.04
C HIS A 86 -5.65 1.64 0.69
N ILE A 87 -5.30 2.82 0.20
CA ILE A 87 -5.80 3.36 -1.07
C ILE A 87 -5.31 2.53 -2.27
N ILE A 88 -4.10 1.95 -2.21
CA ILE A 88 -3.58 1.15 -3.34
C ILE A 88 -4.43 -0.09 -3.62
N THR A 89 -5.07 -0.65 -2.59
CA THR A 89 -5.96 -1.81 -2.71
C THR A 89 -7.18 -1.52 -3.58
N GLU A 90 -7.64 -0.27 -3.67
CA GLU A 90 -8.70 0.12 -4.61
C GLU A 90 -8.33 -0.14 -6.07
N LYS A 91 -7.04 -0.22 -6.38
CA LYS A 91 -6.52 -0.52 -7.73
C LYS A 91 -6.16 -1.98 -7.92
N TYR A 92 -6.48 -2.86 -6.97
CA TYR A 92 -6.20 -4.29 -7.02
C TYR A 92 -6.73 -4.98 -8.29
N SER A 93 -7.90 -4.56 -8.78
CA SER A 93 -8.47 -5.06 -10.03
C SER A 93 -7.56 -4.82 -11.25
N THR A 94 -6.84 -3.70 -11.28
CA THR A 94 -5.88 -3.38 -12.35
C THR A 94 -4.64 -4.25 -12.22
N LEU A 95 -4.16 -4.45 -10.98
CA LEU A 95 -3.05 -5.35 -10.70
C LEU A 95 -3.33 -6.78 -11.19
N ARG A 96 -4.49 -7.33 -10.84
CA ARG A 96 -4.89 -8.70 -11.19
C ARG A 96 -5.07 -8.94 -12.69
N LYS A 97 -5.37 -7.92 -13.49
CA LYS A 97 -5.44 -8.05 -14.97
C LYS A 97 -4.06 -8.21 -15.60
N TYR A 98 -3.03 -7.65 -14.96
CA TYR A 98 -1.68 -7.57 -15.48
C TYR A 98 -0.74 -8.64 -14.90
N ALA A 99 -0.70 -8.76 -13.58
CA ALA A 99 0.28 -9.57 -12.85
C ALA A 99 0.33 -11.05 -13.28
N PRO A 100 -0.80 -11.75 -13.52
CA PRO A 100 -0.75 -13.15 -13.95
C PRO A 100 -0.02 -13.35 -15.29
N ARG A 101 -0.25 -12.46 -16.26
CA ARG A 101 0.39 -12.50 -17.58
C ARG A 101 1.88 -12.23 -17.47
N MET A 102 2.24 -11.22 -16.68
CA MET A 102 3.64 -10.88 -16.42
C MET A 102 4.40 -12.04 -15.77
N LEU A 103 3.93 -12.55 -14.64
CA LEU A 103 4.61 -13.63 -13.92
C LEU A 103 4.66 -14.95 -14.71
N SER A 104 3.71 -15.15 -15.63
CA SER A 104 3.73 -16.32 -16.52
C SER A 104 4.76 -16.19 -17.64
N ALA A 105 4.97 -14.98 -18.17
CA ALA A 105 5.89 -14.73 -19.27
C ALA A 105 7.37 -14.63 -18.83
N LEU A 106 7.64 -14.26 -17.58
CA LEU A 106 9.00 -14.05 -17.09
C LEU A 106 9.57 -15.32 -16.44
N GLN A 107 10.81 -15.64 -16.80
CA GLN A 107 11.64 -16.61 -16.09
C GLN A 107 12.57 -15.84 -15.15
N LEU A 108 12.11 -15.65 -13.92
CA LEU A 108 12.87 -14.94 -12.88
C LEU A 108 13.93 -15.86 -12.28
N VAL A 109 15.13 -15.33 -12.12
CA VAL A 109 16.25 -15.94 -11.40
C VAL A 109 16.66 -14.96 -10.31
N ALA A 110 17.00 -15.48 -9.13
CA ALA A 110 17.29 -14.67 -7.95
C ALA A 110 18.65 -15.05 -7.35
N THR A 111 19.28 -14.07 -6.69
CA THR A 111 20.37 -14.33 -5.76
C THR A 111 19.85 -15.02 -4.49
N PRO A 112 20.71 -15.67 -3.68
CA PRO A 112 20.30 -16.26 -2.41
C PRO A 112 19.59 -15.27 -1.48
N ALA A 113 20.01 -14.00 -1.50
CA ALA A 113 19.40 -12.94 -0.70
C ALA A 113 17.96 -12.60 -1.12
N ALA A 114 17.63 -12.69 -2.40
CA ALA A 114 16.29 -12.43 -2.93
C ALA A 114 15.43 -13.69 -3.12
N GLN A 115 15.92 -14.87 -2.68
CA GLN A 115 15.18 -16.12 -2.81
C GLN A 115 13.80 -16.08 -2.13
N PRO A 116 13.62 -15.51 -0.91
CA PRO A 116 12.30 -15.44 -0.29
C PRO A 116 11.27 -14.67 -1.13
N LEU A 117 11.71 -13.63 -1.85
CA LEU A 117 10.87 -12.88 -2.78
C LEU A 117 10.54 -13.71 -4.02
N ALA A 118 11.52 -14.43 -4.58
CA ALA A 118 11.30 -15.31 -5.73
C ALA A 118 10.28 -16.41 -5.41
N ASP A 119 10.39 -17.03 -4.24
CA ASP A 119 9.47 -18.07 -3.77
C ASP A 119 8.06 -17.50 -3.57
N ALA A 120 7.94 -16.31 -2.99
CA ALA A 120 6.66 -15.61 -2.87
C ALA A 120 6.00 -15.35 -4.24
N LEU A 121 6.77 -14.96 -5.26
CA LEU A 121 6.27 -14.75 -6.61
C LEU A 121 5.79 -16.05 -7.27
N VAL A 122 6.43 -17.19 -6.97
CA VAL A 122 5.96 -18.52 -7.38
C VAL A 122 4.63 -18.85 -6.72
N VAL A 123 4.50 -18.63 -5.41
CA VAL A 123 3.23 -18.81 -4.68
C VAL A 123 2.12 -17.96 -5.31
N ILE A 124 2.37 -16.68 -5.59
CA ILE A 124 1.41 -15.77 -6.22
C ILE A 124 1.02 -16.26 -7.62
N LYS A 125 1.99 -16.70 -8.43
CA LYS A 125 1.76 -17.24 -9.76
C LYS A 125 0.85 -18.47 -9.71
N ASP A 126 1.07 -19.36 -8.77
CA ASP A 126 0.24 -20.55 -8.58
C ASP A 126 -1.14 -20.21 -8.02
N MET A 127 -1.27 -19.21 -7.14
CA MET A 127 -2.56 -18.68 -6.71
C MET A 127 -3.38 -18.12 -7.88
N TYR A 128 -2.74 -17.47 -8.85
CA TYR A 128 -3.43 -17.01 -10.06
C TYR A 128 -3.89 -18.17 -10.93
N ARG A 129 -3.04 -19.19 -11.14
CA ARG A 129 -3.38 -20.39 -11.91
C ARG A 129 -4.55 -21.17 -11.30
N LYS A 130 -4.52 -21.38 -9.99
CA LYS A 130 -5.55 -22.11 -9.24
C LYS A 130 -6.78 -21.27 -8.88
N GLN A 131 -6.75 -19.97 -9.20
CA GLN A 131 -7.75 -18.99 -8.78
C GLN A 131 -7.99 -18.96 -7.25
N SER A 132 -6.98 -19.36 -6.46
CA SER A 132 -7.05 -19.45 -5.00
C SER A 132 -7.39 -18.10 -4.39
N ARG A 133 -8.36 -18.04 -3.47
CA ARG A 133 -8.77 -16.79 -2.81
C ARG A 133 -7.89 -16.41 -1.62
N LYS A 134 -7.27 -17.37 -0.96
CA LYS A 134 -6.41 -17.19 0.22
C LYS A 134 -4.95 -17.43 -0.13
N VAL A 135 -4.07 -16.70 0.54
CA VAL A 135 -2.63 -17.00 0.55
C VAL A 135 -2.39 -18.21 1.46
N PRO A 136 -1.59 -19.21 1.06
CA PRO A 136 -1.22 -20.32 1.93
C PRO A 136 -0.53 -19.83 3.22
N ALA A 137 -0.76 -20.48 4.35
CA ALA A 137 -0.12 -20.12 5.61
C ALA A 137 1.40 -20.28 5.58
N ALA A 138 1.91 -21.18 4.73
CA ALA A 138 3.34 -21.42 4.51
C ALA A 138 3.96 -20.49 3.46
N ALA A 139 3.25 -19.45 2.99
CA ALA A 139 3.81 -18.51 2.04
C ALA A 139 4.97 -17.71 2.67
N PRO A 140 6.07 -17.46 1.95
CA PRO A 140 7.21 -16.71 2.48
C PRO A 140 6.80 -15.31 2.93
N LEU A 141 7.38 -14.82 4.02
CA LEU A 141 7.11 -13.49 4.60
C LEU A 141 8.38 -12.69 4.85
N GLU A 142 9.55 -13.30 4.68
CA GLU A 142 10.88 -12.72 4.95
C GLU A 142 11.17 -11.53 4.03
N PHE A 143 10.63 -11.55 2.81
CA PHE A 143 10.77 -10.44 1.86
C PHE A 143 9.93 -9.22 2.24
N VAL A 144 8.97 -9.34 3.18
CA VAL A 144 8.03 -8.27 3.50
C VAL A 144 8.72 -7.20 4.36
N PRO A 145 8.94 -5.98 3.84
CA PRO A 145 9.54 -4.90 4.60
C PRO A 145 8.62 -4.47 5.76
N GLU A 146 9.22 -3.86 6.78
CA GLU A 146 8.52 -3.50 8.02
C GLU A 146 7.30 -2.58 7.79
N SER A 147 7.39 -1.68 6.81
CA SER A 147 6.30 -0.78 6.43
C SER A 147 5.05 -1.50 5.93
N TRP A 148 5.18 -2.71 5.38
CA TRP A 148 4.07 -3.52 4.88
C TRP A 148 3.59 -4.57 5.87
N ARG A 149 4.42 -4.98 6.85
CA ARG A 149 4.11 -6.09 7.78
C ARG A 149 2.75 -5.96 8.45
N LYS A 150 2.39 -4.76 8.93
CA LYS A 150 1.13 -4.49 9.64
C LYS A 150 -0.12 -4.69 8.78
N VAL A 151 -0.01 -4.54 7.46
CA VAL A 151 -1.15 -4.69 6.53
C VAL A 151 -1.15 -6.05 5.83
N VAL A 152 0.03 -6.66 5.64
CA VAL A 152 0.17 -7.99 5.03
C VAL A 152 -0.16 -9.09 6.03
N ILE A 153 0.31 -8.97 7.27
CA ILE A 153 0.17 -9.99 8.31
C ILE A 153 -0.95 -9.55 9.26
N THR A 154 -2.07 -10.26 9.21
CA THR A 154 -3.24 -9.98 10.05
C THR A 154 -3.46 -11.10 11.06
N PRO A 155 -4.24 -10.89 12.14
CA PRO A 155 -4.58 -11.94 13.09
C PRO A 155 -5.29 -13.15 12.47
N VAL A 156 -5.93 -12.96 11.31
CA VAL A 156 -6.71 -14.00 10.60
C VAL A 156 -5.87 -14.69 9.51
N GLY A 157 -4.61 -14.27 9.33
CA GLY A 157 -3.69 -14.78 8.32
C GLY A 157 -3.14 -13.69 7.40
N ILE A 158 -2.66 -14.09 6.23
CA ILE A 158 -2.03 -13.18 5.26
C ILE A 158 -3.11 -12.53 4.39
N ASP A 159 -3.13 -11.19 4.35
CA ASP A 159 -3.97 -10.45 3.42
C ASP A 159 -3.41 -10.56 2.01
N ARG A 160 -4.21 -11.13 1.12
CA ARG A 160 -3.82 -11.40 -0.27
C ARG A 160 -3.48 -10.13 -1.05
N GLN A 161 -4.27 -9.08 -0.92
CA GLN A 161 -4.12 -7.91 -1.77
C GLN A 161 -2.80 -7.20 -1.41
N TYR A 162 -2.57 -7.00 -0.12
CA TYR A 162 -1.32 -6.41 0.34
C TYR A 162 -0.12 -7.30 0.04
N TYR A 163 -0.25 -8.62 0.18
CA TYR A 163 0.83 -9.56 -0.15
C TYR A 163 1.24 -9.48 -1.63
N GLU A 164 0.27 -9.48 -2.55
CA GLU A 164 0.52 -9.38 -3.99
C GLU A 164 1.12 -8.01 -4.37
N PHE A 165 0.60 -6.92 -3.80
CA PHE A 165 1.17 -5.58 -4.02
C PHE A 165 2.59 -5.44 -3.47
N CYS A 166 2.83 -5.96 -2.27
CA CYS A 166 4.14 -5.97 -1.62
C CYS A 166 5.15 -6.72 -2.49
N ALA A 167 4.86 -7.96 -2.88
CA ALA A 167 5.78 -8.78 -3.67
C ALA A 167 6.10 -8.14 -5.03
N LEU A 168 5.12 -7.54 -5.69
CA LEU A 168 5.35 -6.84 -6.96
C LEU A 168 6.14 -5.54 -6.75
N SER A 169 5.92 -4.83 -5.65
CA SER A 169 6.74 -3.66 -5.30
C SER A 169 8.19 -4.03 -5.02
N GLU A 170 8.43 -5.11 -4.27
CA GLU A 170 9.79 -5.59 -3.97
C GLU A 170 10.48 -6.14 -5.23
N LEU A 171 9.75 -6.81 -6.13
CA LEU A 171 10.28 -7.26 -7.41
C LEU A 171 10.83 -6.09 -8.25
N LYS A 172 10.15 -4.94 -8.22
CA LYS A 172 10.65 -3.71 -8.87
C LYS A 172 12.02 -3.29 -8.30
N GLY A 173 12.19 -3.36 -6.98
CA GLY A 173 13.44 -3.06 -6.30
C GLY A 173 14.54 -4.04 -6.68
N ALA A 174 14.26 -5.33 -6.57
CA ALA A 174 15.18 -6.42 -6.86
C ALA A 174 15.64 -6.46 -8.33
N LEU A 175 14.75 -6.12 -9.28
CA LEU A 175 15.12 -5.96 -10.70
C LEU A 175 16.08 -4.80 -10.93
N ARG A 176 16.01 -3.75 -10.09
CA ARG A 176 16.87 -2.56 -10.22
C ARG A 176 18.24 -2.78 -9.56
N SER A 177 18.30 -3.49 -8.44
CA SER A 177 19.55 -3.85 -7.79
C SER A 177 20.29 -4.99 -8.50
N GLY A 178 19.57 -5.80 -9.29
CA GLY A 178 20.13 -6.99 -9.93
C GLY A 178 20.00 -8.25 -9.08
N ASP A 179 19.40 -8.17 -7.90
CA ASP A 179 19.14 -9.33 -7.04
C ASP A 179 18.16 -10.32 -7.67
N ILE A 180 17.29 -9.84 -8.56
CA ILE A 180 16.47 -10.66 -9.44
C ILE A 180 16.71 -10.21 -10.88
N TRP A 181 16.80 -11.18 -11.79
CA TRP A 181 16.87 -10.91 -13.21
C TRP A 181 16.00 -11.88 -14.02
N VAL A 182 15.77 -11.53 -15.29
CA VAL A 182 15.02 -12.37 -16.22
C VAL A 182 16.01 -13.15 -17.08
N LYS A 183 15.93 -14.48 -17.06
CA LYS A 183 16.78 -15.34 -17.90
C LYS A 183 16.65 -14.95 -19.38
N GLY A 184 17.78 -14.70 -20.04
CA GLY A 184 17.83 -14.27 -21.44
C GLY A 184 17.62 -12.76 -21.67
N SER A 185 17.42 -11.95 -20.63
CA SER A 185 17.40 -10.50 -20.75
C SER A 185 18.81 -9.93 -20.86
N ARG A 186 19.06 -9.14 -21.92
CA ARG A 186 20.33 -8.39 -22.09
C ARG A 186 20.46 -7.17 -21.16
N ARG A 187 19.35 -6.67 -20.60
CA ARG A 187 19.30 -5.40 -19.82
C ARG A 187 19.29 -5.61 -18.30
N TYR A 188 19.01 -6.83 -17.86
CA TYR A 188 19.01 -7.24 -16.45
C TYR A 188 19.87 -8.51 -16.39
N LYS A 189 21.19 -8.35 -16.38
CA LYS A 189 22.16 -9.45 -16.24
C LYS A 189 22.70 -9.44 -14.80
N ASN A 190 23.14 -10.60 -14.32
CA ASN A 190 23.96 -10.69 -13.11
C ASN A 190 25.23 -9.82 -13.33
N PHE A 191 25.70 -9.12 -12.30
CA PHE A 191 26.96 -8.39 -12.34
C PHE A 191 28.13 -9.29 -12.76
N ASP A 192 28.11 -10.56 -12.35
CA ASP A 192 29.12 -11.56 -12.71
C ASP A 192 29.18 -11.83 -14.23
N ASP A 193 28.11 -11.62 -14.98
CA ASP A 193 28.11 -11.77 -16.44
C ASP A 193 28.82 -10.60 -17.17
N TYR A 194 29.16 -9.54 -16.43
CA TYR A 194 30.03 -8.46 -16.91
C TYR A 194 31.49 -8.64 -16.46
N LEU A 195 31.73 -9.56 -15.52
CA LEU A 195 33.07 -9.93 -15.12
C LEU A 195 33.64 -10.93 -16.11
N ILE A 196 34.95 -10.83 -16.32
CA ILE A 196 35.69 -11.83 -17.09
C ILE A 196 35.62 -13.12 -16.25
N PRO A 197 35.16 -14.26 -16.82
CA PRO A 197 35.17 -15.53 -16.09
C PRO A 197 36.55 -15.78 -15.50
N GLU A 198 36.67 -16.25 -14.26
CA GLU A 198 37.98 -16.45 -13.60
C GLU A 198 38.97 -17.23 -14.49
N LYS A 199 38.45 -18.18 -15.28
CA LYS A 199 39.20 -19.01 -16.23
C LYS A 199 39.85 -18.24 -17.39
N ASP A 200 39.35 -17.04 -17.68
CA ASP A 200 39.82 -16.16 -18.74
C ASP A 200 40.58 -14.94 -18.18
N PHE A 201 40.54 -14.72 -16.86
CA PHE A 201 41.31 -13.66 -16.20
C PHE A 201 42.82 -13.93 -16.26
N ASP A 202 43.24 -15.19 -16.07
CA ASP A 202 44.65 -15.62 -16.15
C ASP A 202 45.29 -15.47 -17.55
N LYS A 203 44.47 -15.22 -18.58
CA LYS A 203 44.94 -15.00 -19.96
C LYS A 203 45.20 -13.54 -20.30
N LEU A 204 44.92 -12.61 -19.37
CA LEU A 204 45.02 -11.17 -19.57
C LEU A 204 46.23 -10.53 -18.89
N THR A 205 47.11 -11.32 -18.30
CA THR A 205 48.41 -10.85 -17.80
C THR A 205 49.24 -10.30 -18.96
N PRO A 206 49.63 -9.01 -18.96
CA PRO A 206 50.53 -8.48 -19.97
C PRO A 206 51.90 -9.12 -19.83
N ALA A 207 52.55 -9.42 -20.95
CA ALA A 207 53.97 -9.76 -21.02
C ALA A 207 54.86 -8.55 -20.69
#